data_AF-A0A931R061-F1
#
_entry.id   AF-A0A931R061-F1
#
_cell.length_a   1.000
_cell.length_b   1.000
_cell.length_c   1.000
_cell.angle_alpha   90.00
_cell.angle_beta   90.00
_cell.angle_gamma   90.00
#
_symmetry.space_group_name_H-M   'P 1'
#
loop_
_entity.id
_entity.type
_entity.pdbx_description
1 polymer ?
#
loop_
_entity_poly.entity_id
_entity_poly.type
_entity_poly.pdbx_seq_one_letter_code
_entity_poly.pdbx_strand_id
1 'polypeptide(L)' 'MQRLGFELRRQSGSHAIYVRPADRARVVIPMHARVAMKAKTLRGIIHDMRLTVEEFVEIL' A
#
# COMPACT_ATOMS: atom_id res chain seq x y z
N MET A 1 2.70 0.61 -6.57
CA MET A 1 3.80 0.34 -5.62
C MET A 1 5.16 0.72 -6.15
N GLN A 2 5.65 0.10 -7.24
CA GLN A 2 6.98 0.44 -7.77
C GLN A 2 7.13 1.91 -8.19
N ARG A 3 6.10 2.49 -8.85
CA ARG A 3 6.05 3.94 -9.19
C ARG A 3 6.16 4.87 -7.97
N LEU A 4 5.80 4.39 -6.79
CA LEU A 4 5.85 5.13 -5.53
C LEU A 4 7.15 4.88 -4.74
N GLY A 5 8.11 4.15 -5.32
CA GLY A 5 9.35 3.77 -4.65
C GLY A 5 9.19 2.66 -3.60
N PHE A 6 8.04 1.97 -3.57
CA PHE A 6 7.84 0.82 -2.68
C PHE A 6 8.42 -0.46 -3.28
N GLU A 7 9.24 -1.14 -2.48
CA GLU A 7 9.86 -2.43 -2.78
C GLU A 7 9.13 -3.55 -2.03
N LEU A 8 8.90 -4.69 -2.68
CA LEU A 8 8.36 -5.87 -2.02
C LEU A 8 9.42 -6.45 -1.08
N ARG A 9 9.10 -6.54 0.21
CA ARG A 9 10.01 -7.14 1.22
C ARG A 9 9.69 -8.58 1.52
N ARG A 10 8.40 -8.92 1.60
CA ARG A 10 7.94 -10.27 1.94
C ARG A 10 6.53 -10.46 1.44
N GLN A 11 6.21 -11.67 1.00
CA GLN A 11 4.84 -12.11 0.79
C GLN A 11 4.63 -13.42 1.56
N SER A 12 3.56 -13.49 2.34
CA SER A 12 3.15 -14.69 3.07
C SER A 12 1.66 -14.90 2.84
N GLY A 13 1.30 -15.98 2.14
CA GLY A 13 -0.09 -16.25 1.77
C GLY A 13 -0.71 -15.07 1.01
N SER A 14 -1.86 -14.59 1.48
CA SER A 14 -2.65 -13.54 0.82
C SER A 14 -2.25 -12.10 1.20
N HIS A 15 -1.10 -11.88 1.82
CA HIS A 15 -0.61 -10.56 2.21
C HIS A 15 0.83 -10.32 1.74
N ALA A 16 1.06 -9.12 1.21
CA ALA A 16 2.37 -8.63 0.79
C ALA A 16 2.79 -7.41 1.62
N ILE A 17 4.06 -7.38 2.02
CA ILE A 17 4.67 -6.27 2.76
C ILE A 17 5.54 -5.49 1.78
N TYR A 18 5.24 -4.20 1.64
CA TYR A 18 6.02 -3.26 0.85
C TYR A 18 6.72 -2.26 1.76
N VAL A 19 7.95 -1.88 1.40
CA VAL A 19 8.73 -0.85 2.10
C VAL A 19 9.28 0.15 1.11
N ARG A 20 9.15 1.44 1.42
CA ARG A 20 9.79 2.52 0.67
C ARG A 20 11.06 2.97 1.39
N PRO A 21 12.27 2.74 0.84
CA PRO A 21 13.51 3.05 1.54
C PRO A 21 13.68 4.54 1.86
N ALA A 22 13.19 5.42 0.97
CA ALA A 22 13.38 6.87 1.06
C ALA A 22 12.91 7.47 2.40
N ASP A 23 11.80 6.96 2.96
CA ASP A 23 11.21 7.46 4.21
C ASP A 23 10.91 6.35 5.23
N ARG A 24 11.27 5.10 4.88
CA ARG A 24 11.01 3.88 5.65
C ARG A 24 9.50 3.62 5.85
N ALA A 25 8.64 4.11 4.96
CA ALA A 25 7.22 3.75 4.99
C ALA A 25 7.07 2.24 4.75
N ARG A 26 6.19 1.58 5.54
CA ARG A 26 5.94 0.14 5.46
C ARG A 26 4.44 -0.09 5.42
N VAL A 27 3.97 -0.78 4.38
CA VAL A 27 2.54 -1.06 4.19
C VAL A 27 2.30 -2.54 3.96
N VAL A 28 1.14 -3.01 4.41
CA VAL A 28 0.68 -4.39 4.19
C VAL A 28 -0.51 -4.34 3.24
N ILE A 29 -0.37 -4.99 2.08
CA ILE A 29 -1.43 -5.08 1.09
C ILE A 29 -2.02 -6.49 1.06
N PRO A 30 -3.35 -6.63 1.23
CA PRO A 30 -4.04 -7.87 0.91
C PRO A 30 -4.00 -8.12 -0.60
N MET A 31 -3.48 -9.27 -1.00
CA MET A 31 -3.32 -9.69 -2.40
C MET A 31 -4.50 -10.54 -2.91
N HIS A 32 -5.57 -10.68 -2.13
CA HIS A 32 -6.74 -11.48 -2.51
C HIS A 32 -7.78 -10.60 -3.21
N ALA A 33 -7.82 -10.66 -4.54
CA ALA A 33 -8.67 -9.83 -5.40
C ALA A 33 -10.17 -10.22 -5.43
N ARG A 34 -10.65 -11.10 -4.54
CA ARG A 34 -12.04 -11.59 -4.58
C ARG A 34 -13.07 -10.57 -4.12
N VAL A 35 -12.68 -9.56 -3.35
CA VAL A 35 -13.59 -8.54 -2.82
C VAL A 35 -12.91 -7.18 -2.90
N ALA A 36 -13.69 -6.17 -3.30
CA ALA A 36 -13.23 -4.79 -3.25
C ALA A 36 -12.82 -4.41 -1.82
N MET A 37 -11.68 -3.74 -1.70
CA MET A 37 -11.16 -3.31 -0.41
C MET A 37 -12.10 -2.28 0.22
N LYS A 38 -12.46 -2.49 1.49
CA LYS A 38 -13.31 -1.54 2.23
C LYS A 38 -12.64 -0.17 2.29
N ALA A 39 -13.42 0.90 2.14
CA ALA A 39 -12.91 2.27 2.14
C ALA A 39 -12.04 2.61 3.37
N LYS A 40 -12.40 2.10 4.55
CA LYS A 40 -11.61 2.27 5.78
C LYS A 40 -10.22 1.61 5.67
N THR A 41 -10.15 0.41 5.09
CA THR A 41 -8.89 -0.31 4.88
C THR A 41 -8.02 0.40 3.86
N LEU A 42 -8.62 0.86 2.75
CA LEU A 42 -7.90 1.65 1.75
C LEU A 42 -7.33 2.93 2.37
N ARG A 43 -8.12 3.67 3.15
CA ARG A 43 -7.67 4.90 3.83
C ARG A 43 -6.53 4.64 4.81
N GLY A 44 -6.59 3.53 5.55
CA GLY A 44 -5.50 3.09 6.43
C GLY A 44 -4.22 2.80 5.65
N ILE A 45 -4.31 2.10 4.52
CA ILE A 45 -3.15 1.84 3.66
C ILE A 45 -2.57 3.14 3.11
N ILE A 46 -3.41 4.07 2.63
CA ILE A 46 -2.95 5.38 2.14
C ILE A 46 -2.20 6.15 3.23
N HIS A 47 -2.74 6.15 4.46
CA HIS A 47 -2.07 6.75 5.61
C HIS A 47 -0.73 6.07 5.93
N ASP A 48 -0.66 4.73 5.93
CA ASP A 48 0.59 3.98 6.16
C ASP A 48 1.61 4.22 5.04
N MET A 49 1.13 4.54 3.83
CA MET A 49 1.95 5.00 2.71
C MET A 49 2.45 6.43 2.88
N ARG A 50 2.04 7.13 3.96
CA ARG A 50 2.33 8.54 4.23
C ARG A 50 1.93 9.45 3.08
N LEU A 51 0.77 9.16 2.49
CA LEU A 51 0.15 9.97 1.46
C LEU A 51 -1.19 10.51 1.95
N THR A 52 -1.63 11.62 1.38
CA THR A 52 -3.03 12.04 1.43
C THR A 52 -3.87 11.22 0.43
N VAL A 53 -5.19 11.33 0.54
CA VAL A 53 -6.08 10.66 -0.43
C VAL A 53 -5.94 11.33 -1.80
N GLU A 54 -5.76 12.64 -1.81
CA GLU A 54 -5.57 13.47 -2.99
C GLU A 54 -4.30 13.06 -3.73
N GLU A 55 -3.15 13.01 -3.03
CA GLU A 55 -1.88 12.53 -3.59
C GLU A 55 -2.00 11.10 -4.11
N PHE A 56 -2.73 10.23 -3.41
CA PHE A 56 -2.93 8.86 -3.88
C PHE A 56 -3.74 8.81 -5.19
N VAL A 57 -4.76 9.66 -5.35
CA VAL A 57 -5.59 9.73 -6.56
C VAL A 57 -4.81 10.27 -7.76
N GLU A 58 -3.88 11.20 -7.56
CA GLU A 58 -3.03 11.71 -8.65
C GLU A 58 -2.07 10.67 -9.25
N ILE A 59 -1.85 9.54 -8.56
CA ILE A 59 -0.85 8.53 -8.92
C ILE A 59 -1.48 7.23 -9.48
N LEU A 60 -2.82 7.14 -9.44
CA LEU A 60 -3.62 6.08 -10.08
C LEU A 60 -3.47 6.12 -11.60
#